data_AF-A0AAU6HK66-F1
#
_entry.id   AF-A0AAU6HK66-F1
#
_cell.length_a   1.000
_cell.length_b   1.000
_cell.length_c   1.000
_cell.angle_alpha   90.00
_cell.angle_beta   90.00
_cell.angle_gamma   90.00
#
_symmetry.space_group_name_H-M   'P 1'
#
loop_
_entity.id
_entity.type
_entity.pdbx_description
1 polymer ?
#
loop_
_entity_poly.entity_id
_entity_poly.type
_entity_poly.pdbx_seq_one_letter_code
_entity_poly.pdbx_strand_id
1 'polypeptide(L)'
;MPANPRTKRNPKDHTGNQKSLLAEQHAEEMAKRKDEIAMHHAEQKAGLDEPIALDERGRTIQNVSEAVAEEGPVEIPPENVNIRIACDLEKVTIGQGTAFDFKEGQVYTLPLHVAQHLDRLGYVWQWL
;
A
#
# COMPACT_ATOMS: atom_id res chain seq x y z
N MET A 1 -46.19 17.31 1.18
CA MET A 1 -46.18 17.73 2.60
C MET A 1 -45.97 19.25 2.65
N PRO A 2 -46.83 20.05 3.28
CA PRO A 2 -46.62 21.50 3.36
C PRO A 2 -45.43 21.81 4.29
N ALA A 3 -44.56 22.71 3.87
CA ALA A 3 -43.41 23.16 4.63
C ALA A 3 -43.83 23.73 5.99
N ASN A 4 -43.33 23.13 7.06
CA ASN A 4 -43.58 23.55 8.44
C ASN A 4 -43.04 24.98 8.66
N PRO A 5 -43.86 25.98 9.03
CA PRO A 5 -43.49 27.41 9.04
C PRO A 5 -42.51 27.83 10.15
N ARG A 6 -41.88 26.89 10.86
CA ARG A 6 -40.79 27.16 11.83
C ARG A 6 -39.40 27.26 11.17
N THR A 7 -39.33 27.68 9.91
CA THR A 7 -38.08 27.75 9.12
C THR A 7 -37.19 28.95 9.48
N LYS A 8 -37.69 29.94 10.23
CA LYS A 8 -36.90 31.10 10.64
C LYS A 8 -36.48 30.95 12.10
N ARG A 9 -35.17 30.84 12.30
CA ARG A 9 -34.53 30.72 13.62
C ARG A 9 -34.80 31.97 14.45
N ASN A 10 -35.25 31.79 15.69
CA ASN A 10 -35.52 32.92 16.58
C ASN A 10 -34.19 33.54 17.03
N PRO A 11 -33.93 34.84 16.78
CA PRO A 11 -32.67 35.48 17.14
C PRO A 11 -32.40 35.57 18.66
N LYS A 12 -33.43 35.42 19.51
CA LYS A 12 -33.28 35.35 20.98
C LYS A 12 -32.94 33.95 21.52
N ASP A 13 -32.99 32.92 20.68
CA ASP A 13 -32.68 31.54 21.10
C ASP A 13 -31.16 31.30 21.07
N HIS A 14 -30.50 31.62 22.19
CA HIS A 14 -29.04 31.47 22.34
C HIS A 14 -28.59 30.01 22.22
N THR A 15 -29.35 29.08 22.80
CA THR A 15 -29.01 27.65 22.81
C THR A 15 -29.14 27.04 21.42
N GLY A 16 -30.20 27.42 20.70
CA GLY A 16 -30.35 27.09 19.29
C GLY A 16 -29.16 27.56 18.48
N ASN A 17 -28.83 28.86 18.55
CA ASN A 17 -27.73 29.50 17.81
C ASN A 17 -26.36 28.86 18.09
N GLN A 18 -26.01 28.65 19.36
CA GLN A 18 -24.78 27.96 19.75
C GLN A 18 -24.69 26.54 19.17
N LYS A 19 -25.82 25.82 19.10
CA LYS A 19 -25.85 24.47 18.53
C LYS A 19 -25.49 24.44 17.04
N SER A 20 -25.90 25.39 16.20
CA SER A 20 -25.42 25.37 14.79
C SER A 20 -23.98 25.81 14.70
N LEU A 21 -23.55 26.76 15.52
CA LEU A 21 -22.18 27.27 15.45
C LEU A 21 -21.20 26.16 15.81
N LEU A 22 -21.50 25.38 16.85
CA LEU A 22 -20.77 24.16 17.17
C LEU A 22 -20.90 23.08 16.08
N ALA A 23 -22.08 22.93 15.48
CA ALA A 23 -22.25 21.97 14.39
C ALA A 23 -21.45 22.34 13.14
N GLU A 24 -21.35 23.62 12.80
CA GLU A 24 -20.54 24.16 11.71
C GLU A 24 -19.04 23.94 12.00
N GLN A 25 -18.59 24.26 13.21
CA GLN A 25 -17.20 24.03 13.63
C GLN A 25 -16.80 22.55 13.58
N HIS A 26 -17.64 21.65 14.09
CA HIS A 26 -17.37 20.22 14.03
C HIS A 26 -17.49 19.66 12.61
N ALA A 27 -18.37 20.22 11.76
CA ALA A 27 -18.45 19.82 10.36
C ALA A 27 -17.16 20.18 9.61
N GLU A 28 -16.60 21.36 9.86
CA GLU A 28 -15.31 21.77 9.31
C GLU A 28 -14.15 20.91 9.83
N GLU A 29 -14.13 20.58 11.12
CA GLU A 29 -13.11 19.70 11.70
C GLU A 29 -13.18 18.29 11.11
N MET A 30 -14.39 17.75 10.96
CA MET A 30 -14.60 16.45 10.32
C MET A 30 -14.24 16.45 8.84
N ALA A 31 -14.43 17.58 8.13
CA ALA A 31 -13.99 17.73 6.75
C ALA A 31 -12.46 17.70 6.66
N LYS A 32 -11.76 18.48 7.50
CA LYS A 32 -10.28 18.49 7.55
C LYS A 32 -9.70 17.11 7.84
N ARG A 33 -10.26 16.38 8.82
CA ARG A 33 -9.81 15.01 9.11
C ARG A 33 -10.04 14.05 7.95
N LYS A 34 -11.16 14.21 7.22
CA LYS A 34 -11.41 13.37 6.03
C LYS A 34 -10.38 13.64 4.93
N ASP A 35 -9.99 14.89 4.75
CA ASP A 35 -8.98 15.27 3.76
C ASP A 35 -7.60 14.70 4.13
N GLU A 36 -7.20 14.79 5.40
CA GLU A 36 -5.97 14.19 5.92
C GLU A 36 -5.94 12.66 5.70
N ILE A 37 -7.03 11.97 6.00
CA ILE A 37 -7.16 10.52 5.79
C ILE A 37 -7.07 10.18 4.28
N ALA A 38 -7.71 10.99 3.43
CA ALA A 38 -7.70 10.77 1.99
C ALA A 38 -6.29 10.90 1.41
N MET A 39 -5.51 11.89 1.87
CA MET A 39 -4.11 12.06 1.45
C MET A 39 -3.25 10.86 1.88
N HIS A 40 -3.34 10.44 3.14
CA HIS A 40 -2.57 9.31 3.64
C HIS A 40 -2.88 8.00 2.91
N HIS A 41 -4.16 7.77 2.56
CA HIS A 41 -4.54 6.61 1.78
C HIS A 41 -4.06 6.67 0.32
N ALA A 42 -3.98 7.87 -0.27
CA ALA A 42 -3.41 8.05 -1.61
C ALA A 42 -1.90 7.73 -1.62
N GLU A 43 -1.16 8.16 -0.59
CA GLU A 43 0.27 7.86 -0.44
C GLU A 43 0.51 6.35 -0.27
N GLN A 44 -0.30 5.66 0.55
CA GLN A 44 -0.18 4.20 0.72
C GLN A 44 -0.42 3.43 -0.57
N LYS A 45 -1.40 3.87 -1.39
CA LYS A 45 -1.65 3.27 -2.70
C LYS A 45 -0.47 3.47 -3.66
N ALA A 46 0.12 4.66 -3.67
CA ALA A 46 1.27 4.95 -4.51
C ALA A 46 2.47 4.05 -4.15
N GLY A 47 2.75 3.87 -2.85
CA GLY A 47 3.84 2.99 -2.39
C GLY A 47 3.62 1.50 -2.69
N LEU A 48 2.37 1.06 -2.92
CA LEU A 48 2.06 -0.32 -3.28
C LEU A 48 2.45 -0.66 -4.73
N ASP A 49 2.39 0.31 -5.63
CA ASP A 49 2.70 0.13 -7.05
C ASP A 49 4.21 0.20 -7.35
N GLU A 50 5.02 0.70 -6.41
CA GLU A 50 6.47 0.73 -6.54
C GLU A 50 7.06 -0.70 -6.43
N PRO A 51 7.79 -1.18 -7.46
CA PRO A 51 8.36 -2.51 -7.44
C PRO A 51 9.54 -2.58 -6.46
N ILE A 52 9.44 -3.44 -5.45
CA ILE A 52 10.55 -3.72 -4.53
C ILE A 52 11.33 -4.93 -5.06
N ALA A 53 12.62 -4.77 -5.33
CA ALA A 53 13.50 -5.88 -5.68
C ALA A 53 13.97 -6.61 -4.40
N LEU A 54 13.74 -7.92 -4.31
CA LEU A 54 14.32 -8.77 -3.27
C LEU A 54 15.36 -9.70 -3.88
N ASP A 55 16.54 -9.74 -3.25
CA ASP A 55 17.60 -10.68 -3.62
C ASP A 55 17.31 -12.12 -3.14
N GLU A 56 18.08 -13.11 -3.62
CA GLU A 56 18.03 -14.52 -3.20
C GLU A 56 18.12 -14.71 -1.67
N ARG A 57 18.65 -13.71 -0.95
CA ARG A 57 18.81 -13.71 0.51
C ARG A 57 17.67 -13.03 1.29
N GLY A 58 16.58 -12.65 0.62
CA GLY A 58 15.45 -11.96 1.25
C GLY A 58 15.77 -10.54 1.71
N ARG A 59 16.86 -9.96 1.22
CA ARG A 59 17.23 -8.56 1.50
C ARG A 59 16.60 -7.67 0.44
N THR A 60 16.01 -6.56 0.88
CA THR A 60 15.60 -5.48 0.00
C THR A 60 16.85 -4.87 -0.63
N ILE A 61 17.00 -5.04 -1.94
CA ILE A 61 18.03 -4.31 -2.69
C ILE A 61 17.44 -2.91 -2.88
N GLN A 62 17.78 -1.98 -1.99
CA GLN A 62 17.59 -0.57 -2.27
C GLN A 62 18.41 -0.28 -3.53
N ASN A 63 17.71 0.04 -4.63
CA ASN A 63 18.29 0.37 -5.93
C ASN A 63 19.56 1.21 -5.79
N VAL A 64 20.72 0.60 -5.94
CA VAL A 64 21.98 1.29 -6.21
C VAL A 64 22.12 1.31 -7.72
N SER A 65 21.94 2.50 -8.28
CA SER A 65 22.29 2.85 -9.63
C SER A 65 23.71 2.44 -9.99
N GLU A 66 23.84 1.83 -11.18
CA GLU A 66 24.93 1.99 -12.13
C GLU A 66 26.29 1.27 -11.89
N ALA A 67 26.49 0.25 -12.72
CA ALA A 67 27.73 -0.18 -13.37
C ALA A 67 28.98 -0.50 -12.52
N VAL A 68 29.28 -1.80 -12.35
CA VAL A 68 30.63 -2.35 -12.58
C VAL A 68 30.47 -3.77 -13.13
N ALA A 69 30.92 -3.96 -14.38
CA ALA A 69 31.20 -5.27 -14.94
C ALA A 69 32.54 -5.78 -14.37
N GLU A 70 32.55 -6.99 -13.83
CA GLU A 70 33.77 -7.82 -13.76
C GLU A 70 33.44 -9.22 -14.26
N GLU A 71 34.25 -9.70 -15.21
CA GLU A 71 34.10 -10.98 -15.87
C GLU A 71 34.55 -12.17 -14.99
N GLY A 72 33.69 -13.19 -14.88
CA GLY A 72 34.02 -14.58 -14.53
C GLY A 72 32.98 -15.24 -13.61
N PRO A 73 32.85 -16.58 -13.58
CA PRO A 73 32.60 -17.58 -14.63
C PRO A 73 31.09 -17.80 -14.88
N VAL A 74 30.69 -18.14 -16.12
CA VAL A 74 29.30 -18.39 -16.62
C VAL A 74 28.20 -18.25 -15.57
N GLU A 75 27.80 -17.00 -15.32
CA GLU A 75 26.60 -16.68 -14.57
C GLU A 75 25.42 -17.08 -15.45
N ILE A 76 24.72 -18.15 -15.07
CA ILE A 76 23.36 -18.38 -15.55
C ILE A 76 22.58 -17.18 -14.99
N PRO A 77 22.10 -16.24 -15.82
CA PRO A 77 21.37 -15.11 -15.29
C PRO A 77 20.19 -15.67 -14.50
N PRO A 78 20.03 -15.34 -13.19
CA PRO A 78 18.81 -15.66 -12.51
C PRO A 78 17.71 -14.94 -13.28
N GLU A 79 16.81 -15.71 -13.90
CA GLU A 79 15.62 -15.15 -14.55
C GLU A 79 14.81 -14.48 -13.43
N ASN A 80 15.03 -13.18 -13.27
CA ASN A 80 14.31 -12.36 -12.32
C ASN A 80 12.96 -12.03 -12.94
N VAL A 81 11.89 -12.37 -12.24
CA VAL A 81 10.52 -12.21 -12.72
C VAL A 81 9.78 -11.27 -11.79
N ASN A 82 8.95 -10.41 -12.38
CA ASN A 82 8.09 -9.50 -11.64
C ASN A 82 6.77 -10.19 -11.34
N ILE A 83 6.38 -10.22 -10.07
CA ILE A 83 5.16 -10.89 -9.64
C ILE A 83 4.40 -10.03 -8.63
N ARG A 84 3.07 -10.02 -8.76
CA ARG A 84 2.16 -9.47 -7.75
C ARG A 84 1.67 -10.57 -6.81
N ILE A 85 1.80 -10.33 -5.51
CA ILE A 85 1.45 -11.29 -4.46
C ILE A 85 0.01 -11.09 -3.98
N ALA A 86 -0.68 -12.21 -3.72
CA ALA A 86 -2.10 -12.24 -3.37
C ALA A 86 -2.40 -12.17 -1.86
N CYS A 87 -1.42 -12.45 -0.98
CA CYS A 87 -1.61 -12.41 0.48
C CYS A 87 -0.37 -11.88 1.18
N ASP A 88 -0.57 -11.30 2.36
CA ASP A 88 0.52 -10.98 3.28
C ASP A 88 1.22 -12.26 3.75
N LEU A 89 2.53 -12.35 3.55
CA LEU A 89 3.34 -13.47 3.97
C LEU A 89 4.54 -12.97 4.77
N GLU A 90 4.58 -13.26 6.07
CA GLU A 90 5.68 -12.89 6.95
C GLU A 90 6.65 -14.08 7.16
N LYS A 91 7.95 -13.81 7.07
CA LYS A 91 9.04 -14.76 7.33
C LYS A 91 8.94 -16.07 6.54
N VAL A 92 8.54 -16.01 5.27
CA VAL A 92 8.50 -17.21 4.42
C VAL A 92 9.92 -17.66 4.15
N THR A 93 10.22 -18.91 4.50
CA THR A 93 11.52 -19.50 4.21
C THR A 93 11.42 -20.32 2.93
N ILE A 94 12.09 -19.88 1.87
CA ILE A 94 12.10 -20.58 0.58
C ILE A 94 13.53 -21.03 0.30
N GLY A 95 13.78 -22.33 0.45
CA GLY A 95 15.13 -22.90 0.40
C GLY A 95 15.83 -22.89 1.76
N GLN A 96 17.15 -22.73 1.78
CA GLN A 96 17.95 -22.81 3.00
C GLN A 96 18.34 -21.41 3.51
N GLY A 97 17.76 -21.00 4.65
CA GLY A 97 18.24 -19.87 5.45
C GLY A 97 17.84 -18.48 4.96
N THR A 98 16.92 -18.37 4.02
CA THR A 98 16.47 -17.10 3.44
C THR A 98 15.02 -16.85 3.83
N ALA A 99 14.79 -15.79 4.59
CA ALA A 99 13.45 -15.38 5.03
C ALA A 99 12.99 -14.20 4.16
N PHE A 100 11.81 -14.32 3.57
CA PHE A 100 11.17 -13.31 2.75
C PHE A 100 9.93 -12.77 3.44
N ASP A 101 9.78 -11.45 3.41
CA ASP A 101 8.58 -10.76 3.87
C ASP A 101 7.88 -10.15 2.65
N PHE A 102 6.62 -10.52 2.45
CA PHE A 102 5.80 -10.11 1.32
C PHE A 102 4.51 -9.44 1.82
N LYS A 103 4.12 -8.37 1.16
CA LYS A 103 2.84 -7.70 1.38
C LYS A 103 1.89 -7.94 0.21
N GLU A 104 0.61 -8.08 0.52
CA GLU A 104 -0.47 -8.25 -0.44
C GLU A 104 -0.53 -7.06 -1.41
N GLY A 105 -0.72 -7.37 -2.69
CA GLY A 105 -0.91 -6.37 -3.75
C GLY A 105 0.38 -5.70 -4.23
N GLN A 106 1.50 -5.85 -3.53
CA GLN A 106 2.79 -5.30 -3.93
C GLN A 106 3.43 -6.13 -5.04
N VAL A 107 4.14 -5.43 -5.94
CA VAL A 107 4.91 -6.04 -7.02
C VAL A 107 6.34 -6.26 -6.55
N TYR A 108 6.84 -7.49 -6.67
CA TYR A 108 8.19 -7.84 -6.30
C TYR A 108 8.94 -8.43 -7.49
N THR A 109 10.23 -8.06 -7.60
CA THR A 109 11.16 -8.73 -8.51
C THR A 109 11.87 -9.84 -7.74
N LEU A 110 11.65 -11.09 -8.16
CA LEU A 110 12.14 -12.29 -7.48
C LEU A 110 12.81 -13.27 -8.46
N PRO A 111 13.72 -14.13 -7.99
CA PRO A 111 14.25 -15.23 -8.80
C PRO A 111 13.15 -16.22 -9.24
N LEU A 112 13.27 -16.76 -10.45
CA LEU A 112 12.30 -17.69 -11.06
C LEU A 112 11.91 -18.88 -10.15
N HIS A 113 12.87 -19.44 -9.41
CA HIS A 113 12.61 -20.59 -8.54
C HIS A 113 11.71 -20.23 -7.35
N VAL A 114 11.87 -19.02 -6.80
CA VAL A 114 11.02 -18.47 -5.72
C VAL A 114 9.62 -18.19 -6.27
N ALA A 115 9.56 -17.52 -7.42
CA ALA A 115 8.34 -17.24 -8.16
C ALA A 115 7.50 -18.50 -8.43
N GLN A 116 8.11 -19.54 -8.99
CA GLN A 116 7.44 -20.83 -9.25
C GLN A 116 6.98 -21.52 -7.96
N HIS A 117 7.73 -21.38 -6.86
CA HIS A 117 7.33 -21.94 -5.58
C HIS A 117 6.06 -21.26 -5.04
N LEU A 118 6.01 -19.92 -5.09
CA LEU A 118 4.84 -19.14 -4.68
C LEU A 118 3.63 -19.40 -5.58
N ASP A 119 3.85 -19.58 -6.88
CA ASP A 119 2.79 -19.87 -7.85
C ASP A 119 2.17 -21.27 -7.62
N ARG A 120 3.00 -22.29 -7.35
CA ARG A 120 2.52 -23.62 -6.97
C ARG A 120 1.69 -23.61 -5.70
N LEU A 121 1.98 -22.70 -4.78
CA LEU A 121 1.23 -22.53 -3.54
C LEU A 121 -0.03 -21.66 -3.72
N GLY A 122 -0.20 -21.01 -4.89
CA GLY A 122 -1.35 -20.16 -5.20
C GLY A 122 -1.27 -18.76 -4.58
N TYR A 123 -0.08 -18.30 -4.18
CA TYR A 123 0.13 -16.96 -3.62
C TYR A 123 0.40 -15.89 -4.69
N VAL A 124 0.51 -16.30 -5.95
CA VAL A 124 0.75 -15.40 -7.08
C VAL A 124 -0.59 -15.00 -7.69
N TRP A 125 -0.83 -13.69 -7.79
CA TRP A 125 -2.00 -13.17 -8.49
C TRP A 125 -1.73 -13.10 -9.99
N GLN A 126 -0.64 -12.41 -10.38
CA GLN A 126 -0.33 -12.15 -11.77
C GLN A 126 1.19 -12.11 -11.98
N TRP A 127 1.60 -12.73 -13.09
CA TRP A 127 2.94 -12.62 -13.67
C TRP A 127 3.01 -11.35 -14.52
N LEU A 128 4.02 -10.49 -14.27
CA LEU A 128 4.20 -9.18 -14.91
C LEU A 128 5.43 -9.16 -15.82
#